data_AF-A0A7X0H2R0-F1
#
_entry.id   AF-A0A7X0H2R0-F1
#
_cell.length_a   1.000
_cell.length_b   1.000
_cell.length_c   1.000
_cell.angle_alpha   90.00
_cell.angle_beta   90.00
_cell.angle_gamma   90.00
#
_symmetry.space_group_name_H-M   'P 1'
#
loop_
_entity.id
_entity.type
_entity.pdbx_description
1 polymer ?
#
loop_
_entity_poly.entity_id
_entity_poly.type
_entity_poly.pdbx_seq_one_letter_code
_entity_poly.pdbx_strand_id
1 'polypeptide(L)'
;MTLGEELRGHLPYLRRYARALTGSQQHGDNFVHTTLEVIVAAPDEFHSGDGTRIDLYRNFHRIWESAYIDEGDDADEGEHPLVRAAHRRLVQITPLGRQILLLTALEGFSVEEAGLITGADSETVETLLADAVGELDRETRTSVLIIEDEPLIAMELEQIVRDLGHRVAGIATTHDDAVAAFEETDAGLVLADIQLADGSSGIDAVQEILAIAPVPAIFITAFPERLLTGGRVEPTFLISKPFRENTVRAAISQSLLFTPQLAA
;
A
#
# COMPACT_ATOMS: atom_id res chain seq x y z
N MET A 1 14.04 26.86 2.26
CA MET A 1 12.97 26.46 1.32
C MET A 1 11.66 26.91 1.92
N THR A 2 10.61 27.11 1.11
CA THR A 2 9.27 27.32 1.67
C THR A 2 8.70 25.98 2.15
N LEU A 3 7.82 26.00 3.16
CA LEU A 3 7.16 24.78 3.66
C LEU A 3 6.50 23.99 2.51
N GLY A 4 5.87 24.68 1.56
CA GLY A 4 5.25 24.06 0.39
C GLY A 4 6.23 23.37 -0.56
N GLU A 5 7.48 23.83 -0.67
CA GLU A 5 8.52 23.17 -1.47
C GLU A 5 9.04 21.90 -0.79
N GLU A 6 9.21 21.94 0.54
CA GLU A 6 9.64 20.77 1.32
C GLU A 6 8.57 19.67 1.30
N LEU A 7 7.30 20.04 1.52
CA LEU A 7 6.18 19.09 1.48
C LEU A 7 6.05 18.41 0.11
N ARG A 8 6.26 19.14 -0.99
CA ARG A 8 6.11 18.62 -2.35
C ARG A 8 6.97 17.37 -2.59
N GLY A 9 8.17 17.29 -1.99
CA GLY A 9 9.04 16.13 -2.09
C GLY A 9 8.52 14.88 -1.37
N HIS A 10 7.65 15.05 -0.37
CA HIS A 10 7.16 13.96 0.48
C HIS A 10 5.74 13.48 0.12
N LEU A 11 4.94 14.32 -0.55
CA LEU A 11 3.55 14.01 -0.88
C LEU A 11 3.34 12.74 -1.72
N PRO A 12 4.16 12.44 -2.75
CA PRO A 12 4.00 11.19 -3.49
C PRO A 12 4.05 9.97 -2.56
N TYR A 13 5.04 9.93 -1.67
CA TYR A 13 5.21 8.82 -0.74
C TYR A 13 4.12 8.76 0.33
N LEU A 14 3.66 9.92 0.82
CA LEU A 14 2.50 9.93 1.73
C LEU A 14 1.24 9.36 1.06
N ARG A 15 1.01 9.63 -0.23
CA ARG A 15 -0.08 8.99 -0.98
C ARG A 15 0.11 7.49 -1.06
N ARG A 16 1.33 7.01 -1.39
CA ARG A 16 1.62 5.56 -1.40
C ARG A 16 1.26 4.90 -0.07
N TYR A 17 1.70 5.50 1.03
CA TYR A 17 1.37 5.05 2.38
C TYR A 17 -0.15 5.05 2.62
N ALA A 18 -0.83 6.16 2.36
CA ALA A 18 -2.27 6.31 2.58
C ALA A 18 -3.10 5.31 1.74
N ARG A 19 -2.69 5.04 0.50
CA ARG A 19 -3.33 4.04 -0.37
C ARG A 19 -3.11 2.62 0.13
N ALA A 20 -1.90 2.30 0.60
CA ALA A 20 -1.61 1.01 1.21
C ALA A 20 -2.40 0.80 2.50
N LEU A 21 -2.58 1.86 3.29
CA LEU A 21 -3.33 1.85 4.54
C LEU A 21 -4.85 1.65 4.33
N THR A 22 -5.40 2.23 3.26
CA THR A 22 -6.84 2.23 2.95
C THR A 22 -7.26 1.15 1.95
N GLY A 23 -6.30 0.52 1.27
CA GLY A 23 -6.57 -0.37 0.14
C GLY A 23 -7.21 0.32 -1.07
N SER A 24 -7.18 1.66 -1.13
CA SER A 24 -7.90 2.43 -2.16
C SER A 24 -7.16 3.70 -2.55
N GLN A 25 -7.00 3.91 -3.86
CA GLN A 25 -6.49 5.17 -4.38
C GLN A 25 -7.31 6.38 -3.90
N GLN A 26 -8.63 6.33 -4.11
CA GLN A 26 -9.52 7.45 -3.85
C GLN A 26 -9.55 7.85 -2.37
N HIS A 27 -9.68 6.88 -1.47
CA HIS A 27 -9.71 7.15 -0.03
C HIS A 27 -8.35 7.64 0.46
N GLY A 28 -7.26 6.97 0.08
CA GLY A 28 -5.90 7.38 0.44
C GLY A 28 -5.58 8.81 0.00
N ASP A 29 -5.86 9.14 -1.26
CA ASP A 29 -5.60 10.48 -1.81
C ASP A 29 -6.46 11.57 -1.14
N ASN A 30 -7.71 11.24 -0.76
CA ASN A 30 -8.58 12.16 -0.02
C ASN A 30 -8.03 12.48 1.37
N PHE A 31 -7.55 11.49 2.13
CA PHE A 31 -6.93 11.74 3.44
C PHE A 31 -5.68 12.62 3.33
N VAL A 32 -4.87 12.43 2.28
CA VAL A 32 -3.72 13.29 2.00
C VAL A 32 -4.16 14.73 1.70
N HIS A 33 -5.24 14.91 0.93
CA HIS A 33 -5.79 16.23 0.66
C HIS A 33 -6.25 16.92 1.95
N THR A 34 -7.05 16.26 2.79
CA THR A 34 -7.48 16.80 4.08
C THR A 34 -6.29 17.16 4.98
N THR A 35 -5.25 16.33 4.97
CA THR A 35 -4.01 16.61 5.72
C THR A 35 -3.35 17.91 5.27
N LEU A 36 -3.30 18.15 3.95
CA LEU A 36 -2.76 19.39 3.40
C LEU A 36 -3.62 20.60 3.74
N GLU A 37 -4.95 20.48 3.72
CA GLU A 37 -5.86 21.58 4.09
C GLU A 37 -5.62 22.03 5.54
N VAL A 38 -5.47 21.07 6.46
CA VAL A 38 -5.18 21.36 7.87
C VAL A 38 -3.82 22.04 8.04
N ILE A 39 -2.78 21.56 7.35
CA ILE A 39 -1.43 22.16 7.41
C ILE A 39 -1.43 23.58 6.84
N VAL A 40 -2.17 23.82 5.75
CA VAL A 40 -2.28 25.16 5.14
C VAL A 40 -3.09 26.11 6.02
N ALA A 41 -4.08 25.61 6.76
CA ALA A 41 -4.88 26.41 7.68
C ALA A 41 -4.10 26.83 8.94
N ALA A 42 -3.12 26.04 9.39
CA ALA A 42 -2.31 26.30 10.58
C ALA A 42 -0.80 26.08 10.32
N PRO A 43 -0.14 26.89 9.47
CA PRO A 43 1.24 26.66 9.06
C PRO A 43 2.26 26.84 10.20
N ASP A 44 1.92 27.62 11.22
CA ASP A 44 2.78 27.89 12.38
C ASP A 44 2.91 26.67 13.32
N GLU A 45 2.04 25.66 13.19
CA GLU A 45 2.10 24.41 13.97
C GLU A 45 3.07 23.39 13.37
N PHE A 46 3.68 23.67 12.20
CA PHE A 46 4.49 22.71 11.45
C PHE A 46 5.99 23.03 11.52
N HIS A 47 6.80 22.09 12.02
CA HIS A 47 8.25 22.29 12.08
C HIS A 47 8.85 22.06 10.69
N SER A 48 9.53 23.07 10.14
CA SER A 48 10.30 22.97 8.90
C SER A 48 11.74 22.51 9.18
N GLY A 49 12.35 21.74 8.27
CA GLY A 49 13.72 21.23 8.40
C GLY A 49 13.80 19.70 8.47
N ASP A 50 14.74 19.16 9.25
CA ASP A 50 15.05 17.70 9.28
C ASP A 50 13.87 16.82 9.75
N GLY A 51 12.81 17.43 10.31
CA GLY A 51 11.60 16.74 10.80
C GLY A 51 10.37 16.84 9.88
N THR A 52 10.42 17.58 8.76
CA THR A 52 9.25 17.85 7.90
C THR A 52 8.53 16.57 7.48
N ARG A 53 9.28 15.51 7.16
CA ARG A 53 8.72 14.21 6.77
C ARG A 53 7.95 13.54 7.92
N ILE A 54 8.53 13.51 9.12
CA ILE A 54 7.92 12.88 10.30
C ILE A 54 6.66 13.65 10.71
N ASP A 55 6.72 14.97 10.74
CA ASP A 55 5.59 15.83 11.11
C ASP A 55 4.44 15.72 10.11
N LEU A 56 4.73 15.55 8.81
CA LEU A 56 3.72 15.32 7.80
C LEU A 56 2.94 14.02 8.08
N TYR A 57 3.65 12.93 8.35
CA TYR A 57 3.04 11.63 8.64
C TYR A 57 2.31 11.64 9.99
N ARG A 58 2.87 12.29 11.02
CA ARG A 58 2.18 12.46 12.31
C ARG A 58 0.86 13.19 12.16
N ASN A 59 0.82 14.27 11.38
CA ASN A 59 -0.41 15.01 11.12
C ASN A 59 -1.44 14.17 10.35
N PHE A 60 -0.98 13.39 9.35
CA PHE A 60 -1.82 12.43 8.67
C PHE A 60 -2.44 11.43 9.66
N HIS A 61 -1.65 10.84 10.57
CA HIS A 61 -2.15 9.90 11.58
C HIS A 61 -3.17 10.53 12.53
N ARG A 62 -2.94 11.77 12.98
CA ARG A 62 -3.89 12.51 13.82
C ARG A 62 -5.25 12.66 13.12
N ILE A 63 -5.25 13.01 11.83
CA ILE A 63 -6.47 13.18 11.04
C ILE A 63 -7.13 11.83 10.78
N TRP A 64 -6.34 10.83 10.40
CA TRP A 64 -6.79 9.45 10.23
C TRP A 64 -7.52 8.96 11.48
N GLU A 65 -6.88 9.00 12.66
CA GLU A 65 -7.50 8.61 13.92
C GLU A 65 -8.78 9.39 14.24
N SER A 66 -8.79 10.71 13.98
CA SER A 66 -9.97 11.55 14.25
C SER A 66 -11.17 11.23 13.36
N ALA A 67 -10.95 10.92 12.08
CA ALA A 67 -12.02 10.63 11.13
C ALA A 67 -12.76 9.33 11.46
N TYR A 68 -12.06 8.37 12.08
CA TYR A 68 -12.66 7.10 12.52
C TYR A 68 -13.36 7.19 13.87
N ILE A 69 -13.01 8.14 14.74
CA ILE A 69 -13.71 8.38 16.01
C ILE A 69 -15.12 8.95 15.76
N ASP A 70 -15.27 9.81 14.74
CA ASP A 70 -16.55 10.48 14.42
C ASP A 70 -17.59 9.52 13.80
N GLU A 71 -17.15 8.49 13.04
CA GLU A 71 -18.06 7.45 12.50
C GLU A 71 -18.44 6.36 13.52
N GLY A 72 -17.76 6.32 14.68
CA GLY A 72 -17.94 5.28 15.71
C GLY A 72 -19.02 5.58 16.76
N ASP A 73 -19.49 6.83 16.86
CA ASP A 73 -20.41 7.27 17.93
C ASP A 73 -21.89 7.38 17.48
N ASP A 74 -22.18 7.18 16.18
CA ASP A 74 -23.53 7.19 15.59
C ASP A 74 -24.11 5.78 15.34
N ALA A 75 -23.69 4.77 16.13
CA ALA A 75 -24.27 3.43 16.07
C ALA A 75 -25.62 3.36 16.81
N ASP A 76 -26.67 3.88 16.19
CA ASP A 76 -28.05 3.80 16.70
C ASP A 76 -28.51 2.32 16.77
N GLU A 77 -29.14 1.92 17.88
CA GLU A 77 -29.52 0.52 18.16
C GLU A 77 -30.57 -0.05 17.17
N GLY A 78 -31.09 0.77 16.25
CA GLY A 78 -32.10 0.43 15.24
C GLY A 78 -31.60 0.02 13.85
N GLU A 79 -30.30 -0.03 13.59
CA GLU A 79 -29.79 -0.19 12.21
C GLU A 79 -29.99 -1.59 11.57
N HIS A 80 -30.29 -1.57 10.26
CA HIS A 80 -30.54 -2.76 9.44
C HIS A 80 -29.27 -3.65 9.33
N PRO A 81 -29.37 -5.00 9.32
CA PRO A 81 -28.21 -5.90 9.34
C PRO A 81 -27.16 -5.69 8.23
N LEU A 82 -27.59 -5.17 7.09
CA LEU A 82 -26.76 -4.86 5.91
C LEU A 82 -25.93 -3.59 6.14
N VAL A 83 -26.51 -2.59 6.83
CA VAL A 83 -25.84 -1.36 7.25
C VAL A 83 -24.84 -1.68 8.36
N ARG A 84 -25.22 -2.52 9.34
CA ARG A 84 -24.25 -3.06 10.32
C ARG A 84 -23.11 -3.85 9.70
N ALA A 85 -23.33 -4.58 8.60
CA ALA A 85 -22.27 -5.30 7.89
C ALA A 85 -21.35 -4.36 7.12
N ALA A 86 -21.90 -3.27 6.56
CA ALA A 86 -21.13 -2.19 5.97
C ALA A 86 -20.32 -1.41 7.03
N HIS A 87 -20.94 -1.04 8.16
CA HIS A 87 -20.26 -0.44 9.31
C HIS A 87 -19.20 -1.38 9.90
N ARG A 88 -19.43 -2.70 9.99
CA ARG A 88 -18.38 -3.65 10.41
C ARG A 88 -17.19 -3.71 9.45
N ARG A 89 -17.42 -3.41 8.17
CA ARG A 89 -16.37 -3.27 7.14
C ARG A 89 -15.67 -1.91 7.22
N LEU A 90 -16.38 -0.87 7.65
CA LEU A 90 -15.86 0.48 7.92
C LEU A 90 -15.07 0.56 9.26
N VAL A 91 -15.38 -0.32 10.24
CA VAL A 91 -14.75 -0.38 11.58
C VAL A 91 -13.40 -1.10 11.60
N GLN A 92 -12.88 -1.61 10.48
CA GLN A 92 -11.52 -2.12 10.45
C GLN A 92 -10.53 -0.96 10.26
N ILE A 93 -10.30 -0.18 11.33
CA ILE A 93 -9.07 0.60 11.44
C ILE A 93 -7.93 -0.38 11.19
N THR A 94 -7.11 -0.10 10.18
CA THR A 94 -5.88 -0.86 9.96
C THR A 94 -5.13 -0.91 11.28
N PRO A 95 -4.92 -2.10 11.90
CA PRO A 95 -4.39 -2.20 13.26
C PRO A 95 -3.07 -1.44 13.40
N LEU A 96 -2.82 -0.85 14.57
CA LEU A 96 -1.63 -0.02 14.78
C LEU A 96 -0.32 -0.73 14.41
N GLY A 97 -0.20 -2.03 14.72
CA GLY A 97 0.96 -2.83 14.29
C GLY A 97 1.15 -2.89 12.78
N ARG A 98 0.07 -2.92 12.01
CA ARG A 98 0.12 -2.87 10.54
C ARG A 98 0.46 -1.47 10.02
N GLN A 99 0.00 -0.41 10.70
CA GLN A 99 0.43 0.95 10.39
C GLN A 99 1.95 1.09 10.57
N ILE A 100 2.48 0.59 11.67
CA ILE A 100 3.92 0.57 12.00
C ILE A 100 4.70 -0.26 10.96
N LEU A 101 4.18 -1.42 10.59
CA LEU A 101 4.76 -2.25 9.53
C LEU A 101 4.87 -1.46 8.21
N LEU A 102 3.83 -0.74 7.80
CA LEU A 102 3.87 0.05 6.57
C LEU A 102 4.83 1.24 6.67
N LEU A 103 4.88 1.93 7.81
CA LEU A 103 5.83 3.02 8.04
C LEU A 103 7.29 2.53 7.91
N THR A 104 7.58 1.36 8.47
CA THR A 104 8.94 0.80 8.46
C THR A 104 9.30 0.11 7.14
N ALA A 105 8.45 -0.82 6.67
CA ALA A 105 8.76 -1.65 5.51
C ALA A 105 8.52 -0.96 4.16
N LEU A 106 7.47 -0.13 4.05
CA LEU A 106 7.12 0.55 2.80
C LEU A 106 7.75 1.94 2.72
N GLU A 107 7.64 2.71 3.80
CA GLU A 107 8.16 4.08 3.87
C GLU A 107 9.60 4.17 4.38
N GLY A 108 10.15 3.12 4.96
CA GLY A 108 11.56 3.08 5.36
C GLY A 108 11.88 3.94 6.58
N PHE A 109 10.90 4.28 7.42
CA PHE A 109 11.13 4.88 8.71
C PHE A 109 11.79 3.90 9.68
N SER A 110 12.61 4.41 10.59
CA SER A 110 13.10 3.61 11.72
C SER A 110 11.97 3.31 12.72
N VAL A 111 12.22 2.36 13.64
CA VAL A 111 11.29 2.06 14.74
C VAL A 111 11.06 3.31 15.62
N GLU A 112 12.11 4.09 15.88
CA GLU A 112 12.02 5.33 16.64
C GLU A 112 11.16 6.38 15.92
N GLU A 113 11.38 6.56 14.62
CA GLU A 113 10.58 7.48 13.80
C GLU A 113 9.12 7.04 13.71
N ALA A 114 8.86 5.73 13.57
CA ALA A 114 7.50 5.18 13.57
C ALA A 114 6.78 5.44 14.91
N GLY A 115 7.49 5.35 16.04
CA GLY A 115 6.96 5.75 17.36
C GLY A 115 6.65 7.25 17.42
N LEU A 116 7.53 8.11 16.89
CA LEU A 116 7.27 9.55 16.80
C LEU A 116 6.06 9.89 15.92
N ILE A 117 5.79 9.11 14.88
CA ILE A 117 4.64 9.31 13.97
C ILE A 117 3.34 8.86 14.61
N THR A 118 3.34 7.68 15.24
CA THR A 118 2.15 7.04 15.82
C THR A 118 1.85 7.48 17.25
N GLY A 119 2.80 8.12 17.93
CA GLY A 119 2.68 8.48 19.35
C GLY A 119 2.91 7.30 20.31
N ALA A 120 3.31 6.14 19.80
CA ALA A 120 3.66 4.96 20.61
C ALA A 120 5.12 5.01 21.09
N ASP A 121 5.39 4.45 22.27
CA ASP A 121 6.76 4.27 22.77
C ASP A 121 7.48 3.13 22.04
N SER A 122 8.82 3.14 22.08
CA SER A 122 9.65 2.18 21.34
C SER A 122 9.36 0.71 21.66
N GLU A 123 9.09 0.37 22.92
CA GLU A 123 8.82 -1.01 23.34
C GLU A 123 7.49 -1.50 22.75
N THR A 124 6.47 -0.63 22.77
CA THR A 124 5.20 -0.88 22.12
C THR A 124 5.37 -1.03 20.60
N VAL A 125 6.14 -0.16 19.95
CA VAL A 125 6.37 -0.22 18.49
C VAL A 125 7.04 -1.53 18.08
N GLU A 126 8.09 -1.94 18.79
CA GLU A 126 8.81 -3.20 18.51
C GLU A 126 7.89 -4.42 18.67
N THR A 127 7.09 -4.44 19.73
CA THR A 127 6.15 -5.53 20.01
C THR A 127 5.09 -5.62 18.91
N LEU A 128 4.45 -4.50 18.59
CA LEU A 128 3.39 -4.44 17.57
C LEU A 128 3.93 -4.75 16.16
N LEU A 129 5.17 -4.34 15.86
CA LEU A 129 5.82 -4.69 14.60
C LEU A 129 6.11 -6.19 14.53
N ALA A 130 6.65 -6.78 15.59
CA ALA A 130 6.92 -8.22 15.63
C ALA A 130 5.64 -9.05 15.48
N ASP A 131 4.56 -8.64 16.16
CA ASP A 131 3.25 -9.28 16.04
C ASP A 131 2.68 -9.14 14.63
N ALA A 132 2.73 -7.94 14.04
CA ALA A 132 2.26 -7.70 12.68
C ALA A 132 3.02 -8.53 11.65
N VAL A 133 4.34 -8.62 11.75
CA VAL A 133 5.17 -9.50 10.89
C VAL A 133 4.78 -10.97 11.07
N GLY A 134 4.61 -11.42 12.32
CA GLY A 134 4.19 -12.79 12.62
C GLY A 134 2.77 -13.11 12.13
N GLU A 135 1.88 -12.12 12.02
CA GLU A 135 0.58 -12.28 11.36
C GLU A 135 0.72 -12.46 9.84
N LEU A 136 1.61 -11.71 9.18
CA LEU A 136 1.86 -11.87 7.74
C LEU A 136 2.32 -13.28 7.39
N ASP A 137 3.21 -13.85 8.21
CA ASP A 137 3.76 -15.19 7.97
C ASP A 137 2.69 -16.29 8.11
N ARG A 138 1.55 -15.98 8.73
CA ARG A 138 0.39 -16.87 8.85
C ARG A 138 -0.65 -16.63 7.77
N GLU A 139 -0.47 -15.64 6.90
CA GLU A 139 -1.41 -15.36 5.81
C GLU A 139 -1.39 -16.44 4.73
N THR A 140 -2.46 -16.44 3.92
CA THR A 140 -2.74 -17.50 2.95
C THR A 140 -1.71 -17.49 1.82
N ARG A 141 -1.15 -18.66 1.51
CA ARG A 141 -0.28 -18.83 0.35
C ARG A 141 -1.06 -18.60 -0.94
N THR A 142 -0.62 -17.64 -1.75
CA THR A 142 -1.15 -17.40 -3.09
C THR A 142 -0.17 -17.84 -4.18
N SER A 143 -0.66 -17.89 -5.40
CA SER A 143 0.06 -18.04 -6.67
C SER A 143 0.25 -16.65 -7.28
N VAL A 144 1.49 -16.30 -7.62
CA VAL A 144 1.86 -14.96 -8.09
C VAL A 144 2.29 -15.02 -9.54
N LEU A 145 1.65 -14.26 -10.41
CA LEU A 145 2.12 -13.99 -11.75
C LEU A 145 3.07 -12.78 -11.70
N ILE A 146 4.26 -12.92 -12.25
CA ILE A 146 5.25 -11.83 -12.35
C ILE A 146 5.28 -11.35 -13.79
N ILE A 147 5.11 -10.05 -14.02
CA ILE A 147 5.24 -9.40 -15.33
C ILE A 147 6.47 -8.49 -15.25
N GLU A 148 7.59 -8.94 -15.79
CA GLU A 148 8.89 -8.27 -15.71
C GLU A 148 9.78 -8.78 -16.84
N ASP A 149 10.32 -7.87 -17.64
CA ASP A 149 11.16 -8.19 -18.79
C ASP A 149 12.66 -8.25 -18.43
N GLU A 150 13.09 -7.60 -17.34
CA GLU A 150 14.46 -7.67 -16.87
C GLU A 150 14.73 -8.99 -16.12
N PRO A 151 15.53 -9.94 -16.66
CA PRO A 151 15.63 -11.28 -16.09
C PRO A 151 16.16 -11.31 -14.65
N LEU A 152 17.08 -10.42 -14.32
CA LEU A 152 17.65 -10.33 -12.96
C LEU A 152 16.60 -9.86 -11.95
N ILE A 153 15.73 -8.92 -12.33
CA ILE A 153 14.67 -8.41 -11.47
C ILE A 153 13.57 -9.46 -11.32
N ALA A 154 13.20 -10.14 -12.41
CA ALA A 154 12.25 -11.24 -12.37
C ALA A 154 12.73 -12.36 -11.45
N MET A 155 14.02 -12.74 -11.53
CA MET A 155 14.63 -13.75 -10.64
C MET A 155 14.65 -13.30 -9.18
N GLU A 156 14.93 -12.02 -8.90
CA GLU A 156 14.91 -11.48 -7.54
C GLU A 156 13.49 -11.51 -6.96
N LEU A 157 12.48 -11.10 -7.73
CA LEU A 157 11.07 -11.19 -7.33
C LEU A 157 10.62 -12.63 -7.13
N GLU A 158 11.00 -13.54 -8.03
CA GLU A 158 10.70 -14.96 -7.94
C GLU A 158 11.23 -15.56 -6.63
N GLN A 159 12.47 -15.21 -6.26
CA GLN A 159 13.09 -15.65 -5.02
C GLN A 159 12.37 -15.10 -3.80
N ILE A 160 12.10 -13.79 -3.76
CA ILE A 160 11.36 -13.15 -2.67
C ILE A 160 9.98 -13.80 -2.50
N VAL A 161 9.21 -13.92 -3.58
CA VAL A 161 7.87 -14.54 -3.56
C VAL A 161 7.92 -15.96 -2.98
N ARG A 162 8.93 -16.76 -3.34
CA ARG A 162 9.11 -18.11 -2.81
C ARG A 162 9.51 -18.13 -1.34
N ASP A 163 10.38 -17.23 -0.91
CA ASP A 163 10.82 -17.11 0.48
C ASP A 163 9.68 -16.67 1.40
N LEU A 164 8.71 -15.92 0.88
CA LEU A 164 7.43 -15.60 1.53
C LEU A 164 6.46 -16.79 1.59
N GLY A 165 6.79 -17.93 0.98
CA GLY A 165 5.97 -19.13 0.97
C GLY A 165 4.87 -19.15 -0.09
N HIS A 166 4.85 -18.17 -1.01
CA HIS A 166 3.96 -18.15 -2.16
C HIS A 166 4.50 -19.01 -3.31
N ARG A 167 3.64 -19.34 -4.27
CA ARG A 167 4.06 -20.00 -5.53
C ARG A 167 4.19 -18.95 -6.62
N VAL A 168 5.11 -19.15 -7.55
CA VAL A 168 5.20 -18.36 -8.78
C VAL A 168 4.42 -19.11 -9.86
N ALA A 169 3.33 -18.53 -10.32
CA ALA A 169 2.43 -19.10 -11.33
C ALA A 169 3.07 -19.08 -12.72
N GLY A 170 3.79 -18.00 -13.01
CA GLY A 170 4.50 -17.77 -14.25
C GLY A 170 5.28 -16.47 -14.21
N ILE A 171 6.15 -16.29 -15.20
CA ILE A 171 6.86 -15.03 -15.45
C ILE A 171 6.57 -14.66 -16.90
N ALA A 172 5.98 -13.49 -17.10
CA ALA A 172 5.69 -12.92 -18.41
C ALA A 172 6.59 -11.71 -18.66
N THR A 173 7.01 -11.54 -19.92
CA THR A 173 7.94 -10.46 -20.32
C THR A 173 7.30 -9.41 -21.24
N THR A 174 6.08 -9.67 -21.70
CA THR A 174 5.32 -8.78 -22.59
C THR A 174 3.86 -8.71 -22.14
N HIS A 175 3.11 -7.74 -22.67
CA HIS A 175 1.67 -7.65 -22.45
C HIS A 175 0.93 -8.94 -22.85
N ASP A 176 1.11 -9.41 -24.09
CA ASP A 176 0.39 -10.57 -24.61
C ASP A 176 0.74 -11.85 -23.82
N ASP A 177 2.01 -12.02 -23.46
CA ASP A 177 2.45 -13.14 -22.61
C ASP A 177 1.80 -13.11 -21.23
N ALA A 178 1.61 -11.91 -20.66
CA ALA A 178 1.02 -11.75 -19.33
C ALA A 178 -0.45 -12.15 -19.30
N VAL A 179 -1.22 -11.73 -20.31
CA VAL A 179 -2.64 -12.10 -20.44
C VAL A 179 -2.76 -13.61 -20.66
N ALA A 180 -1.98 -14.19 -21.58
CA ALA A 180 -1.98 -15.62 -21.83
C ALA A 180 -1.58 -16.44 -20.59
N ALA A 181 -0.52 -16.03 -19.88
CA ALA A 181 -0.08 -16.70 -18.66
C ALA A 181 -1.13 -16.59 -17.54
N PHE A 182 -1.87 -15.49 -17.44
CA PHE A 182 -2.95 -15.36 -16.47
C PHE A 182 -4.10 -16.33 -16.76
N GLU A 183 -4.50 -16.47 -18.02
CA GLU A 183 -5.58 -17.39 -18.42
C GLU A 183 -5.21 -18.87 -18.24
N GLU A 184 -3.92 -19.22 -18.38
CA GLU A 184 -3.43 -20.59 -18.27
C GLU A 184 -3.07 -21.02 -16.83
N THR A 185 -3.04 -20.08 -15.86
CA THR A 185 -2.58 -20.33 -14.49
C THR A 185 -3.64 -20.05 -13.44
N ASP A 186 -3.36 -20.44 -12.19
CA ASP A 186 -4.22 -20.18 -11.03
C ASP A 186 -3.85 -18.87 -10.31
N ALA A 187 -3.27 -17.88 -10.99
CA ALA A 187 -2.69 -16.69 -10.38
C ALA A 187 -3.69 -15.90 -9.50
N GLY A 188 -3.42 -15.86 -8.19
CA GLY A 188 -4.19 -15.11 -7.20
C GLY A 188 -3.58 -13.76 -6.84
N LEU A 189 -2.49 -13.35 -7.48
CA LEU A 189 -1.84 -12.06 -7.34
C LEU A 189 -1.01 -11.76 -8.59
N VAL A 190 -0.97 -10.50 -9.01
CA VAL A 190 -0.08 -10.04 -10.08
C VAL A 190 0.95 -9.03 -9.53
N LEU A 191 2.23 -9.29 -9.80
CA LEU A 191 3.32 -8.32 -9.64
C LEU A 191 3.71 -7.84 -11.04
N ALA A 192 3.61 -6.55 -11.33
CA ALA A 192 3.85 -6.05 -12.67
C ALA A 192 4.81 -4.86 -12.69
N ASP A 193 5.87 -4.92 -13.50
CA ASP A 193 6.54 -3.72 -13.95
C ASP A 193 5.59 -2.88 -14.80
N ILE A 194 5.73 -1.57 -14.70
CA ILE A 194 4.93 -0.58 -15.42
C ILE A 194 5.43 -0.39 -16.85
N GLN A 195 6.74 -0.51 -17.08
CA GLN A 195 7.36 -0.32 -18.39
C GLN A 195 8.03 -1.62 -18.82
N LEU A 196 7.62 -2.18 -19.96
CA LEU A 196 8.21 -3.38 -20.54
C LEU A 196 9.10 -3.02 -21.74
N ALA A 197 10.16 -3.80 -22.01
CA ALA A 197 11.14 -3.51 -23.07
C ALA A 197 10.57 -3.44 -24.50
N ASP A 198 9.44 -4.10 -24.76
CA ASP A 198 8.75 -4.02 -26.06
C ASP A 198 8.00 -2.69 -26.26
N GLY A 199 7.99 -1.82 -25.26
CA GLY A 199 7.28 -0.55 -25.24
C GLY A 199 5.81 -0.68 -24.85
N SER A 200 5.34 -1.89 -24.53
CA SER A 200 4.02 -2.10 -23.94
C SER A 200 3.99 -1.68 -22.48
N SER A 201 2.80 -1.47 -21.92
CA SER A 201 2.63 -1.11 -20.52
C SER A 201 2.10 -2.28 -19.72
N GLY A 202 2.79 -2.63 -18.63
CA GLY A 202 2.24 -3.59 -17.67
C GLY A 202 0.99 -3.06 -16.95
N ILE A 203 0.73 -1.75 -16.98
CA ILE A 203 -0.57 -1.19 -16.54
C ILE A 203 -1.69 -1.67 -17.46
N ASP A 204 -1.48 -1.64 -18.78
CA ASP A 204 -2.47 -2.10 -19.74
C ASP A 204 -2.69 -3.62 -19.61
N ALA A 205 -1.60 -4.38 -19.41
CA ALA A 205 -1.66 -5.81 -19.12
C ALA A 205 -2.51 -6.14 -17.88
N VAL A 206 -2.26 -5.45 -16.78
CA VAL A 206 -3.03 -5.62 -15.55
C VAL A 206 -4.49 -5.20 -15.75
N GLN A 207 -4.77 -4.13 -16.51
CA GLN A 207 -6.15 -3.71 -16.79
C GLN A 207 -6.92 -4.78 -17.58
N GLU A 208 -6.28 -5.42 -18.56
CA GLU A 208 -6.89 -6.51 -19.33
C GLU A 208 -7.13 -7.75 -18.44
N ILE A 209 -6.15 -8.11 -17.60
CA ILE A 209 -6.28 -9.17 -16.60
C ILE A 209 -7.44 -8.89 -15.63
N LEU A 210 -7.57 -7.65 -15.14
CA LEU A 210 -8.64 -7.24 -14.23
C LEU A 210 -10.04 -7.29 -14.89
N ALA A 211 -10.10 -7.16 -16.22
CA ALA A 211 -11.34 -7.34 -16.97
C ALA A 211 -11.75 -8.82 -17.08
N ILE A 212 -10.79 -9.75 -16.97
CA ILE A 212 -11.03 -11.20 -16.95
C ILE A 212 -11.48 -11.64 -15.55
N ALA A 213 -10.74 -11.25 -14.50
CA ALA A 213 -11.05 -11.63 -13.13
C ALA A 213 -10.55 -10.58 -12.11
N PRO A 214 -11.26 -10.38 -10.98
CA PRO A 214 -10.82 -9.50 -9.92
C PRO A 214 -9.64 -10.14 -9.16
N VAL A 215 -8.41 -9.83 -9.60
CA VAL A 215 -7.16 -10.27 -8.97
C VAL A 215 -6.42 -9.07 -8.37
N PRO A 216 -5.83 -9.20 -7.18
CA PRO A 216 -5.00 -8.13 -6.64
C PRO A 216 -3.78 -7.90 -7.53
N ALA A 217 -3.42 -6.64 -7.76
CA ALA A 217 -2.26 -6.25 -8.55
C ALA A 217 -1.37 -5.25 -7.80
N ILE A 218 -0.07 -5.46 -7.88
CA ILE A 218 0.95 -4.61 -7.29
C ILE A 218 1.91 -4.20 -8.40
N PHE A 219 2.14 -2.89 -8.52
CA PHE A 219 3.00 -2.35 -9.55
C PHE A 219 4.40 -2.08 -9.03
N ILE A 220 5.40 -2.28 -9.88
CA ILE A 220 6.82 -2.09 -9.59
C ILE A 220 7.36 -1.02 -10.55
N THR A 221 8.14 -0.06 -10.06
CA THR A 221 8.72 0.98 -10.91
C THR A 221 9.93 1.67 -10.30
N ALA A 222 10.83 2.18 -11.13
CA ALA A 222 11.93 3.06 -10.73
C ALA A 222 11.49 4.51 -10.43
N PHE A 223 10.29 4.93 -10.86
CA PHE A 223 9.80 6.31 -10.74
C PHE A 223 8.40 6.37 -10.10
N PRO A 224 8.27 5.97 -8.82
CA PRO A 224 6.99 5.89 -8.12
C PRO A 224 6.22 7.22 -8.13
N GLU A 225 6.93 8.35 -8.06
CA GLU A 225 6.35 9.69 -7.96
C GLU A 225 5.48 10.08 -9.17
N ARG A 226 5.70 9.46 -10.33
CA ARG A 226 4.89 9.70 -11.55
C ARG A 226 3.50 9.07 -11.49
N LEU A 227 3.27 8.20 -10.52
CA LEU A 227 2.03 7.43 -10.31
C LEU A 227 1.44 7.65 -8.92
N LEU A 228 1.92 8.68 -8.24
CA LEU A 228 1.47 9.12 -6.93
C LEU A 228 1.12 10.61 -7.01
N THR A 229 0.52 11.02 -8.14
CA THR A 229 0.13 12.41 -8.40
C THR A 229 -1.22 12.74 -7.77
N GLY A 230 -2.12 11.75 -7.68
CA GLY A 230 -3.50 11.91 -7.25
C GLY A 230 -4.40 12.65 -8.24
N GLY A 231 -3.91 12.93 -9.46
CA GLY A 231 -4.66 13.69 -10.48
C GLY A 231 -5.37 12.84 -11.54
N ARG A 232 -5.23 11.52 -11.47
CA ARG A 232 -5.77 10.54 -12.44
C ARG A 232 -5.93 9.18 -11.77
N VAL A 233 -6.50 8.21 -12.47
CA VAL A 233 -6.49 6.81 -12.01
C VAL A 233 -5.03 6.31 -11.98
N GLU A 234 -4.60 5.81 -10.83
CA GLU A 234 -3.24 5.35 -10.54
C GLU A 234 -3.28 4.07 -9.68
N PRO A 235 -2.21 3.26 -9.69
CA PRO A 235 -2.09 2.09 -8.82
C PRO A 235 -2.35 2.37 -7.33
N THR A 236 -3.07 1.46 -6.68
CA THR A 236 -3.22 1.44 -5.21
C THR A 236 -1.93 0.97 -4.53
N PHE A 237 -1.38 -0.16 -4.97
CA PHE A 237 -0.16 -0.75 -4.40
C PHE A 237 1.01 -0.58 -5.35
N LEU A 238 2.10 0.00 -4.83
CA LEU A 238 3.26 0.35 -5.63
C LEU A 238 4.56 0.14 -4.86
N ILE A 239 5.51 -0.54 -5.50
CA ILE A 239 6.84 -0.85 -4.98
C ILE A 239 7.88 -0.12 -5.83
N SER A 240 8.87 0.49 -5.17
CA SER A 240 9.96 1.19 -5.85
C SER A 240 11.14 0.26 -6.13
N LYS A 241 11.70 0.32 -7.34
CA LYS A 241 13.00 -0.27 -7.68
C LYS A 241 14.14 0.65 -7.18
N PRO A 242 15.25 0.12 -6.62
CA PRO A 242 15.42 -1.26 -6.14
C PRO A 242 14.55 -1.53 -4.91
N PHE A 243 13.95 -2.71 -4.83
CA PHE A 243 13.05 -3.08 -3.73
C PHE A 243 13.77 -3.87 -2.63
N ARG A 244 13.20 -3.85 -1.44
CA ARG A 244 13.63 -4.68 -0.29
C ARG A 244 12.61 -5.77 -0.07
N GLU A 245 13.06 -6.93 0.40
CA GLU A 245 12.19 -8.07 0.72
C GLU A 245 11.01 -7.67 1.61
N ASN A 246 11.27 -6.90 2.68
CA ASN A 246 10.23 -6.42 3.59
C ASN A 246 9.19 -5.52 2.90
N THR A 247 9.61 -4.71 1.93
CA THR A 247 8.69 -3.85 1.16
C THR A 247 7.76 -4.69 0.29
N VAL A 248 8.30 -5.70 -0.38
CA VAL A 248 7.52 -6.65 -1.18
C VAL A 248 6.55 -7.44 -0.29
N ARG A 249 7.04 -7.97 0.83
CA ARG A 249 6.25 -8.69 1.85
C ARG A 249 5.05 -7.87 2.31
N ALA A 250 5.29 -6.62 2.73
CA ALA A 250 4.23 -5.75 3.22
C ALA A 250 3.20 -5.45 2.12
N ALA A 251 3.65 -5.15 0.89
CA ALA A 251 2.75 -4.87 -0.22
C ALA A 251 1.88 -6.08 -0.61
N ILE A 252 2.48 -7.28 -0.68
CA ILE A 252 1.74 -8.53 -0.96
C ILE A 252 0.68 -8.78 0.09
N SER A 253 1.05 -8.71 1.37
CA SER A 253 0.11 -8.90 2.47
C SER A 253 -1.07 -7.90 2.41
N GLN A 254 -0.79 -6.61 2.25
CA GLN A 254 -1.85 -5.61 2.16
C GLN A 254 -2.79 -5.89 0.99
N SER A 255 -2.23 -6.21 -0.17
CA SER A 255 -3.00 -6.45 -1.38
C SER A 255 -3.96 -7.65 -1.23
N LEU A 256 -3.49 -8.73 -0.59
CA LEU A 256 -4.30 -9.92 -0.32
C LEU A 256 -5.39 -9.65 0.71
N LEU A 257 -5.13 -8.83 1.72
CA LEU A 257 -6.10 -8.48 2.76
C LEU A 257 -7.31 -7.72 2.20
N PHE A 258 -7.06 -6.75 1.33
CA PHE A 258 -8.13 -5.92 0.75
C PHE A 258 -8.89 -6.61 -0.40
N THR A 259 -8.48 -7.82 -0.80
CA THR A 259 -9.15 -8.60 -1.85
C THR A 259 -9.74 -9.90 -1.29
N PRO A 260 -10.84 -9.83 -0.50
CA PRO A 260 -11.37 -10.96 0.27
C PRO A 260 -12.13 -12.01 -0.57
N GLN A 261 -11.78 -12.24 -1.84
CA GLN A 261 -12.51 -13.15 -2.73
C GLN A 261 -11.71 -14.29 -3.35
N LEU A 262 -10.43 -14.45 -3.00
CA LEU A 262 -9.62 -15.60 -3.45
C LEU A 262 -9.50 -16.74 -2.42
N ALA A 263 -10.22 -16.66 -1.31
CA ALA A 263 -10.29 -17.70 -0.29
C ALA A 263 -11.74 -18.22 -0.15
N ALA A 264 -12.21 -18.97 -1.15
CA ALA A 264 -13.39 -19.82 -1.03
C ALA A 264 -13.25 -21.05 -1.94
#